data_AF-A0A8C9DB10-F1
#
_entry.id   AF-A0A8C9DB10-F1
#
_cell.length_a   1.000
_cell.length_b   1.000
_cell.length_c   1.000
_cell.angle_alpha   90.00
_cell.angle_beta   90.00
_cell.angle_gamma   90.00
#
_symmetry.space_group_name_H-M   'P 1'
#
loop_
_entity.id
_entity.type
_entity.pdbx_description
1 polymer ?
#
loop_
_entity_poly.entity_id
_entity_poly.type
_entity_poly.pdbx_seq_one_letter_code
_entity_poly.pdbx_strand_id
1 'polypeptide(L)'
;MDFSWVYQFMALLWKNFILKRRRLVALFVEFTLTLLFAGTLLLTRKILTIKKYGPFNYSLQPIDKLPAFLGMPMIFPGPWELAFVPSKSVVVKSIVDHVKRDLHYNFTVQGFSSERDFEEYVKQENNSKKVLVAIIFDHEFQNSDDPLPLKFLRFNERNKYVSFVRTEGWETGVLFPTFPSLGPRSERSSHGGSPGYITEGFLAMQHAVDIAIMKYYNHKATQKLFREVAVFVQRFPYPAYSHDYFYTFFGIFIPLVILFIFSMNHLTLIQAIVWEKENRLKEYLLMIGLSNWMLWAAYFFTFLSLYSVIILLMCIIFFAKIEPVPVIQYSDPSLVFVFLLCFAIATMFFSFMVSTFFNKVHFAVSVGGFIYLVTYFPVVTVSINFAEMTFTQKLASCLSSNIAMGLGTKFLVKAEMEKIGIKWSNIFSPPKMENFGFAHILGMFLFDAFLYGLVAWYIVAVFPGEYGVPKPWNFFLLVSSNACVTEKGHSPYEYVL
;
A
#
# COMPACT_ATOMS: atom_id res chain seq x y z
N MET A 1 7.29 44.84 28.99
CA MET A 1 7.01 43.47 28.52
C MET A 1 8.01 42.56 29.20
N ASP A 2 7.59 41.85 30.25
CA ASP A 2 8.52 41.04 31.05
C ASP A 2 8.89 39.77 30.28
N PHE A 3 10.08 39.76 29.69
CA PHE A 3 10.67 38.61 29.00
C PHE A 3 11.09 37.46 29.94
N SER A 4 10.66 37.49 31.21
CA SER A 4 11.00 36.49 32.23
C SER A 4 10.63 35.06 31.81
N TRP A 5 9.49 34.87 31.14
CA TRP A 5 9.09 33.55 30.63
C TRP A 5 10.10 33.00 29.60
N VAL A 6 10.70 33.86 28.76
CA VAL A 6 11.67 33.43 27.75
C VAL A 6 12.95 32.92 28.43
N TYR A 7 13.43 33.59 29.48
CA TYR A 7 14.57 33.12 30.26
C TYR A 7 14.28 31.79 30.96
N GLN A 8 13.10 31.62 31.55
CA GLN A 8 12.66 30.36 32.14
C GLN A 8 12.62 29.23 31.10
N PHE A 9 12.10 29.53 29.90
CA PHE A 9 12.03 28.57 28.80
C PHE A 9 13.43 28.19 28.28
N MET A 10 14.33 29.16 28.10
CA MET A 10 15.71 28.90 27.70
C MET A 10 16.48 28.09 28.75
N ALA A 11 16.24 28.33 30.04
CA ALA A 11 16.80 27.53 31.13
C ALA A 11 16.32 26.07 31.08
N LEU A 12 15.03 25.84 30.78
CA LEU A 12 14.49 24.49 30.57
C LEU A 12 15.12 23.79 29.36
N LEU A 13 15.28 24.50 28.23
CA LEU A 13 15.96 23.95 27.05
C LEU A 13 17.41 23.57 27.38
N TRP A 14 18.12 24.45 28.10
CA TRP A 14 19.49 24.20 28.53
C TRP A 14 19.61 23.00 29.47
N LYS A 15 18.69 22.88 30.46
CA LYS A 15 18.57 21.72 31.33
C LYS A 15 18.38 20.44 30.51
N ASN A 16 17.41 20.43 29.60
CA ASN A 16 17.10 19.26 28.77
C ASN A 16 18.29 18.86 27.87
N PHE A 17 18.97 19.85 27.29
CA PHE A 17 20.18 19.64 26.51
C PHE A 17 21.31 19.03 27.36
N ILE A 18 21.56 19.53 28.57
CA ILE A 18 22.55 18.96 29.50
C ILE A 18 22.19 17.52 29.88
N LEU A 19 20.93 17.25 30.20
CA LEU A 19 20.47 15.91 30.58
C LEU A 19 20.68 14.90 29.44
N LYS A 20 20.36 15.28 28.20
CA LYS A 20 20.63 14.42 27.05
C LYS A 20 22.13 14.31 26.78
N ARG A 21 22.91 15.39 26.92
CA ARG A 21 24.38 15.38 26.80
C ARG A 21 25.02 14.43 27.80
N ARG A 22 24.48 14.29 29.02
CA ARG A 22 24.98 13.33 30.02
C ARG A 22 24.69 11.88 29.65
N ARG A 23 23.73 11.61 28.77
CA ARG A 23 23.43 10.29 28.20
C ARG A 23 24.16 10.08 26.85
N LEU A 24 25.47 10.35 26.82
CA LEU A 24 26.31 10.22 25.60
C LEU A 24 26.20 8.84 24.96
N VAL A 25 26.07 7.78 25.75
CA VAL A 25 25.98 6.40 25.24
C VAL A 25 24.77 6.24 24.32
N ALA A 26 23.59 6.76 24.69
CA ALA A 26 22.39 6.65 23.86
C ALA A 26 22.53 7.42 22.54
N LEU A 27 23.05 8.65 22.60
CA LEU A 27 23.34 9.44 21.40
C LEU A 27 24.37 8.75 20.50
N PHE A 28 25.44 8.21 21.08
CA PHE A 28 26.47 7.49 20.33
C PHE A 28 25.91 6.25 19.64
N VAL A 29 25.05 5.48 20.32
CA VAL A 29 24.35 4.33 19.74
C VAL A 29 23.43 4.77 18.60
N GLU A 30 22.65 5.85 18.76
CA GLU A 30 21.78 6.41 17.72
C GLU A 30 22.59 6.81 16.47
N PHE A 31 23.71 7.52 16.64
CA PHE A 31 24.60 7.90 15.54
C PHE A 31 25.26 6.69 14.87
N THR A 32 25.78 5.75 15.66
CA THR A 32 26.43 4.54 15.14
C THR A 32 25.45 3.68 14.36
N LEU A 33 24.22 3.53 14.85
CA LEU A 33 23.14 2.80 14.16
C LEU A 33 22.80 3.47 12.82
N THR A 34 22.67 4.80 12.81
CA THR A 34 22.40 5.57 11.59
C THR A 34 23.54 5.41 10.56
N LEU A 35 24.80 5.46 11.01
CA LEU A 35 25.98 5.24 10.17
C LEU A 35 26.08 3.79 9.66
N LEU A 36 25.74 2.81 10.48
CA LEU A 36 25.70 1.40 10.08
C LEU A 36 24.69 1.19 8.95
N PHE A 37 23.46 1.70 9.12
CA PHE A 37 22.43 1.64 8.07
C PHE A 37 22.80 2.44 6.82
N ALA A 38 23.48 3.57 6.98
CA ALA A 38 24.04 4.33 5.87
C ALA A 38 25.04 3.47 5.08
N GLY A 39 25.99 2.85 5.79
CA GLY A 39 27.00 2.00 5.20
C GLY A 39 26.39 0.82 4.44
N THR A 40 25.38 0.16 4.99
CA THR A 40 24.72 -0.97 4.32
C THR A 40 23.91 -0.54 3.10
N LEU A 41 23.21 0.61 3.14
CA LEU A 41 22.50 1.16 1.98
C LEU A 41 23.47 1.55 0.84
N LEU A 42 24.57 2.20 1.18
CA LEU A 42 25.57 2.60 0.20
C LEU A 42 26.31 1.39 -0.37
N LEU A 43 26.59 0.38 0.46
CA LEU A 43 27.19 -0.88 0.03
C LEU A 43 26.26 -1.65 -0.91
N THR A 44 24.98 -1.77 -0.57
CA THR A 44 23.98 -2.45 -1.42
C THR A 44 23.78 -1.71 -2.74
N ARG A 45 23.80 -0.37 -2.73
CA ARG A 45 23.79 0.45 -3.96
C ARG A 45 25.01 0.19 -4.83
N LYS A 46 26.19 0.01 -4.24
CA LYS A 46 27.44 -0.28 -4.96
C LYS A 46 27.45 -1.70 -5.55
N ILE A 47 26.89 -2.68 -4.85
CA ILE A 47 26.88 -4.09 -5.28
C ILE A 47 25.82 -4.34 -6.36
N LEU A 48 24.65 -3.72 -6.23
CA LEU A 48 23.53 -3.94 -7.15
C LEU A 48 23.71 -3.09 -8.41
N THR A 49 24.18 -3.73 -9.48
CA THR A 49 24.34 -3.08 -10.78
C THR A 49 23.02 -3.00 -11.53
N ILE A 50 22.85 -1.90 -12.27
CA ILE A 50 21.71 -1.69 -13.17
C ILE A 50 21.85 -2.66 -14.35
N LYS A 51 20.85 -3.54 -14.55
CA LYS A 51 20.82 -4.47 -15.68
C LYS A 51 19.97 -3.91 -16.81
N LYS A 52 20.48 -3.96 -18.03
CA LYS A 52 19.71 -3.62 -19.24
C LYS A 52 19.08 -4.88 -19.81
N TYR A 53 17.80 -4.78 -20.15
CA TYR A 53 17.01 -5.85 -20.75
C TYR A 53 16.46 -5.40 -22.10
N GLY A 54 16.31 -6.35 -23.03
CA GLY A 54 15.77 -6.11 -24.36
C GLY A 54 16.79 -5.61 -25.40
N PRO A 55 16.32 -5.17 -26.59
CA PRO A 55 14.92 -5.12 -27.01
C PRO A 55 14.30 -6.52 -27.17
N PHE A 56 13.01 -6.65 -26.89
CA PHE A 56 12.29 -7.91 -27.04
C PHE A 56 11.43 -7.90 -28.29
N ASN A 57 11.73 -8.80 -29.21
CA ASN A 57 10.90 -9.06 -30.38
C ASN A 57 10.22 -10.41 -30.21
N TYR A 58 8.91 -10.46 -30.45
CA TYR A 58 8.12 -11.67 -30.30
C TYR A 58 7.81 -12.29 -31.67
N SER A 59 7.85 -13.62 -31.73
CA SER A 59 7.54 -14.36 -32.95
C SER A 59 6.04 -14.41 -33.21
N LEU A 60 5.67 -14.46 -34.49
CA LEU A 60 4.31 -14.69 -34.97
C LEU A 60 3.79 -16.04 -34.43
N GLN A 61 2.55 -16.03 -33.94
CA GLN A 61 1.86 -17.22 -33.45
C GLN A 61 0.63 -17.52 -34.31
N PRO A 62 0.53 -18.74 -34.87
CA PRO A 62 -0.68 -19.18 -35.57
C PRO A 62 -1.80 -19.42 -34.56
N ILE A 63 -3.02 -19.01 -34.91
CA ILE A 63 -4.21 -19.19 -34.06
C ILE A 63 -4.90 -20.53 -34.34
N ASP A 64 -4.68 -21.11 -35.53
CA ASP A 64 -5.32 -22.34 -36.01
C ASP A 64 -4.83 -23.61 -35.29
N LYS A 65 -3.78 -23.50 -34.48
CA LYS A 65 -3.20 -24.65 -33.77
C LYS A 65 -3.87 -24.82 -32.42
N LEU A 66 -4.42 -26.03 -32.20
CA LEU A 66 -4.89 -26.44 -30.90
C LEU A 66 -3.74 -26.50 -29.87
N PRO A 67 -4.00 -26.15 -28.61
CA PRO A 67 -3.01 -26.27 -27.54
C PRO A 67 -2.48 -27.69 -27.35
N ALA A 68 -1.19 -27.81 -27.04
CA ALA A 68 -0.52 -29.09 -26.83
C ALA A 68 -1.13 -29.92 -25.68
N PHE A 69 -1.75 -29.29 -24.67
CA PHE A 69 -2.35 -29.99 -23.54
C PHE A 69 -3.57 -30.85 -23.94
N LEU A 70 -4.27 -30.51 -25.03
CA LEU A 70 -5.41 -31.28 -25.52
C LEU A 70 -5.00 -32.65 -26.09
N GLY A 71 -3.73 -32.80 -26.49
CA GLY A 71 -3.14 -34.05 -26.96
C GLY A 71 -2.47 -34.89 -25.86
N MET A 72 -2.36 -34.38 -24.63
CA MET A 72 -1.78 -35.15 -23.52
C MET A 72 -2.83 -36.04 -22.86
N PRO A 73 -2.50 -37.29 -22.51
CA PRO A 73 -3.41 -38.18 -21.79
C PRO A 73 -3.74 -37.58 -20.43
N MET A 74 -5.01 -37.24 -20.21
CA MET A 74 -5.48 -36.60 -18.99
C MET A 74 -5.59 -37.58 -17.81
N ILE A 75 -5.51 -37.02 -16.60
CA ILE A 75 -5.74 -37.72 -15.32
C ILE A 75 -7.23 -38.02 -15.10
N PHE A 76 -8.14 -37.42 -15.89
CA PHE A 76 -9.59 -37.59 -15.77
C PHE A 76 -10.16 -38.46 -16.90
N PRO A 77 -11.18 -39.29 -16.61
CA PRO A 77 -11.84 -40.12 -17.62
C PRO A 77 -12.84 -39.28 -18.42
N GLY A 78 -12.48 -38.94 -19.67
CA GLY A 78 -13.41 -38.39 -20.66
C GLY A 78 -12.78 -37.40 -21.66
N PRO A 79 -13.38 -37.20 -22.85
CA PRO A 79 -13.02 -36.12 -23.76
C PRO A 79 -13.35 -34.75 -23.15
N TRP A 80 -12.70 -33.69 -23.63
CA TRP A 80 -13.05 -32.31 -23.29
C TRP A 80 -14.47 -31.97 -23.75
N GLU A 81 -15.23 -31.29 -22.90
CA GLU A 81 -16.60 -30.87 -23.16
C GLU A 81 -16.67 -29.45 -23.71
N LEU A 82 -17.47 -29.26 -24.77
CA LEU A 82 -17.83 -27.97 -25.34
C LEU A 82 -19.29 -27.68 -25.02
N ALA A 83 -19.53 -26.68 -24.18
CA ALA A 83 -20.86 -26.28 -23.76
C ALA A 83 -21.43 -25.19 -24.66
N PHE A 84 -22.74 -25.16 -24.88
CA PHE A 84 -23.39 -24.05 -25.58
C PHE A 84 -24.78 -23.71 -25.01
N VAL A 85 -25.14 -22.43 -25.09
CA VAL A 85 -26.40 -21.87 -24.61
C VAL A 85 -26.94 -20.87 -25.65
N PRO A 86 -28.24 -20.94 -26.04
CA PRO A 86 -29.26 -21.90 -25.61
C PRO A 86 -29.35 -23.16 -26.48
N SER A 87 -29.69 -24.30 -25.86
CA SER A 87 -29.84 -25.61 -26.52
C SER A 87 -31.04 -25.72 -27.47
N LYS A 88 -32.03 -24.84 -27.29
CA LYS A 88 -33.27 -24.83 -28.09
C LYS A 88 -33.06 -24.29 -29.51
N SER A 89 -31.99 -23.51 -29.74
CA SER A 89 -31.70 -22.92 -31.06
C SER A 89 -30.98 -23.92 -31.96
N VAL A 90 -31.58 -24.22 -33.12
CA VAL A 90 -30.96 -25.06 -34.16
C VAL A 90 -29.76 -24.36 -34.78
N VAL A 91 -29.82 -23.03 -34.88
CA VAL A 91 -28.76 -22.19 -35.42
C VAL A 91 -27.50 -22.25 -34.56
N VAL A 92 -27.65 -22.11 -33.23
CA VAL A 92 -26.52 -22.21 -32.29
C VAL A 92 -25.89 -23.59 -32.33
N LYS A 93 -26.71 -24.66 -32.35
CA LYS A 93 -26.22 -26.03 -32.50
C LYS A 93 -25.42 -26.22 -33.80
N SER A 94 -25.92 -25.68 -34.92
CA SER A 94 -25.23 -25.73 -36.21
C SER A 94 -23.87 -25.03 -36.17
N ILE A 95 -23.76 -23.88 -35.51
CA ILE A 95 -22.47 -23.18 -35.32
C ILE A 95 -21.49 -24.07 -34.55
N VAL A 96 -21.93 -24.63 -33.43
CA VAL A 96 -21.08 -25.47 -32.58
C VAL A 96 -20.59 -26.71 -33.34
N ASP A 97 -21.44 -27.30 -34.18
CA ASP A 97 -21.08 -28.41 -35.06
C ASP A 97 -20.08 -28.00 -36.16
N HIS A 98 -20.12 -26.76 -36.63
CA HIS A 98 -19.08 -26.22 -37.51
C HIS A 98 -17.77 -26.01 -36.78
N VAL A 99 -17.79 -25.47 -35.56
CA VAL A 99 -16.59 -25.27 -34.71
C VAL A 99 -15.90 -26.60 -34.44
N LYS A 100 -16.67 -27.64 -34.05
CA LYS A 100 -16.14 -28.99 -33.80
C LYS A 100 -15.44 -29.56 -35.03
N ARG A 101 -16.01 -29.35 -36.23
CA ARG A 101 -15.41 -29.80 -37.49
C ARG A 101 -14.13 -29.04 -37.84
N ASP A 102 -14.12 -27.73 -37.64
CA ASP A 102 -12.99 -26.86 -37.98
C ASP A 102 -11.75 -27.13 -37.10
N LEU A 103 -11.98 -27.42 -35.81
CA LEU A 103 -10.91 -27.72 -34.86
C LEU A 103 -10.33 -29.14 -35.00
N HIS A 104 -10.96 -30.04 -35.77
CA HIS A 104 -10.50 -31.43 -35.96
C HIS A 104 -10.24 -32.21 -34.65
N TYR A 105 -10.97 -31.89 -33.58
CA TYR A 105 -10.88 -32.56 -32.27
C TYR A 105 -12.24 -33.10 -31.82
N ASN A 106 -12.25 -34.28 -31.18
CA ASN A 106 -13.49 -34.93 -30.80
C ASN A 106 -14.00 -34.43 -29.43
N PHE A 107 -14.52 -33.20 -29.40
CA PHE A 107 -15.19 -32.65 -28.22
C PHE A 107 -16.55 -33.33 -27.97
N THR A 108 -16.88 -33.55 -26.70
CA THR A 108 -18.24 -33.88 -26.26
C THR A 108 -19.07 -32.60 -26.20
N VAL A 109 -20.09 -32.50 -27.04
CA VAL A 109 -20.90 -31.26 -27.14
C VAL A 109 -22.10 -31.36 -26.20
N GLN A 110 -22.26 -30.40 -25.30
CA GLN A 110 -23.36 -30.35 -24.33
C GLN A 110 -24.13 -29.03 -24.45
N GLY A 111 -25.43 -29.10 -24.71
CA GLY A 111 -26.31 -27.94 -24.78
C GLY A 111 -27.07 -27.72 -23.48
N PHE A 112 -27.19 -26.47 -23.04
CA PHE A 112 -28.00 -26.08 -21.87
C PHE A 112 -29.11 -25.11 -22.26
N SER A 113 -30.25 -25.20 -21.59
CA SER A 113 -31.42 -24.35 -21.87
C SER A 113 -31.21 -22.90 -21.48
N SER A 114 -30.53 -22.65 -20.37
CA SER A 114 -30.22 -21.30 -19.86
C SER A 114 -28.80 -21.22 -19.33
N GLU A 115 -28.29 -19.99 -19.17
CA GLU A 115 -27.00 -19.73 -18.53
C GLU A 115 -26.96 -20.25 -17.09
N ARG A 116 -28.07 -20.16 -16.35
CA ARG A 116 -28.16 -20.64 -14.96
C ARG A 116 -27.98 -22.16 -14.87
N ASP A 117 -28.58 -22.91 -15.79
CA ASP A 117 -28.45 -24.37 -15.83
C ASP A 117 -27.00 -24.78 -16.10
N PHE A 118 -26.32 -24.04 -16.98
CA PHE A 118 -24.90 -24.22 -17.24
C PHE A 118 -24.04 -23.88 -16.01
N GLU A 119 -24.31 -22.77 -15.32
CA GLU A 119 -23.60 -22.40 -14.11
C GLU A 119 -23.76 -23.44 -13.00
N GLU A 120 -24.96 -24.00 -12.79
CA GLU A 120 -25.21 -25.08 -11.84
C GLU A 120 -24.47 -26.35 -12.19
N TYR A 121 -24.42 -26.71 -13.48
CA TYR A 121 -23.66 -27.86 -13.96
C TYR A 121 -22.15 -27.71 -13.69
N VAL A 122 -21.58 -26.53 -13.94
CA VAL A 122 -20.16 -26.23 -13.71
C VAL A 122 -19.81 -26.08 -12.23
N LYS A 123 -20.77 -25.74 -11.37
CA LYS A 123 -20.56 -25.71 -9.91
C LYS A 123 -20.28 -27.09 -9.31
N GLN A 124 -20.68 -28.17 -9.98
CA GLN A 124 -20.34 -29.53 -9.56
C GLN A 124 -18.83 -29.80 -9.74
N GLU A 125 -18.14 -30.22 -8.66
CA GLU A 125 -16.67 -30.30 -8.61
C GLU A 125 -16.04 -31.07 -9.78
N ASN A 126 -16.66 -32.18 -10.20
CA ASN A 126 -16.14 -33.04 -11.26
C ASN A 126 -16.36 -32.50 -12.68
N ASN A 127 -17.47 -31.82 -12.96
CA ASN A 127 -17.81 -31.35 -14.30
C ASN A 127 -16.98 -30.12 -14.68
N SER A 128 -16.64 -29.32 -13.68
CA SER A 128 -15.86 -28.10 -13.87
C SER A 128 -14.45 -28.31 -14.42
N LYS A 129 -13.93 -29.54 -14.31
CA LYS A 129 -12.62 -29.95 -14.85
C LYS A 129 -12.72 -30.51 -16.28
N LYS A 130 -13.93 -30.79 -16.76
CA LYS A 130 -14.21 -31.40 -18.08
C LYS A 130 -14.62 -30.37 -19.12
N VAL A 131 -15.35 -29.34 -18.71
CA VAL A 131 -15.78 -28.25 -19.60
C VAL A 131 -14.59 -27.37 -19.94
N LEU A 132 -14.25 -27.30 -21.23
CA LEU A 132 -13.15 -26.49 -21.75
C LEU A 132 -13.63 -25.07 -22.08
N VAL A 133 -14.71 -24.95 -22.85
CA VAL A 133 -15.29 -23.68 -23.30
C VAL A 133 -16.81 -23.77 -23.27
N ALA A 134 -17.46 -22.66 -22.95
CA ALA A 134 -18.89 -22.47 -23.10
C ALA A 134 -19.18 -21.30 -24.04
N ILE A 135 -20.02 -21.54 -25.06
CA ILE A 135 -20.45 -20.52 -26.02
C ILE A 135 -21.85 -20.07 -25.63
N ILE A 136 -21.98 -18.85 -25.12
CA ILE A 136 -23.24 -18.29 -24.63
C ILE A 136 -23.66 -17.16 -25.56
N PHE A 137 -24.83 -17.30 -26.17
CA PHE A 137 -25.46 -16.24 -26.96
C PHE A 137 -26.43 -15.45 -26.09
N ASP A 138 -26.13 -14.18 -25.85
CA ASP A 138 -26.95 -13.24 -25.07
C ASP A 138 -28.12 -12.71 -25.91
N HIS A 139 -28.97 -13.64 -26.37
CA HIS A 139 -30.16 -13.37 -27.17
C HIS A 139 -31.29 -14.33 -26.81
N GLU A 140 -32.48 -13.79 -26.58
CA GLU A 140 -33.69 -14.57 -26.35
C GLU A 140 -34.26 -15.05 -27.70
N PHE A 141 -33.98 -16.30 -28.05
CA PHE A 141 -34.62 -16.97 -29.18
C PHE A 141 -36.02 -17.43 -28.75
N GLN A 142 -37.08 -16.94 -29.40
CA GLN A 142 -38.46 -17.34 -29.12
C GLN A 142 -38.81 -18.66 -29.83
N ASN A 143 -38.30 -18.85 -31.05
CA ASN A 143 -38.42 -20.07 -31.83
C ASN A 143 -37.05 -20.74 -32.04
N SER A 144 -37.06 -22.04 -32.34
CA SER A 144 -35.85 -22.83 -32.59
C SER A 144 -35.08 -22.38 -33.84
N ASP A 145 -35.77 -21.76 -34.79
CA ASP A 145 -35.26 -21.35 -36.11
C ASP A 145 -34.99 -19.84 -36.22
N ASP A 146 -35.08 -19.11 -35.10
CA ASP A 146 -34.83 -17.67 -35.09
C ASP A 146 -33.37 -17.37 -35.53
N PRO A 147 -33.17 -16.39 -36.43
CA PRO A 147 -31.85 -16.06 -36.96
C PRO A 147 -30.95 -15.43 -35.88
N LEU A 148 -29.63 -15.55 -36.07
CA LEU A 148 -28.68 -14.87 -35.18
C LEU A 148 -28.85 -13.34 -35.27
N PRO A 149 -28.84 -12.63 -34.12
CA PRO A 149 -28.82 -11.18 -34.12
C PRO A 149 -27.46 -10.67 -34.64
N LEU A 150 -27.49 -9.51 -35.30
CA LEU A 150 -26.30 -8.78 -35.79
C LEU A 150 -25.47 -8.13 -34.68
N LYS A 151 -25.84 -8.31 -33.40
CA LYS A 151 -25.12 -7.68 -32.27
C LYS A 151 -24.01 -8.59 -31.73
N PHE A 152 -22.89 -7.94 -31.42
CA PHE A 152 -21.60 -8.52 -31.05
C PHE A 152 -21.66 -9.46 -29.85
N LEU A 153 -20.96 -10.58 -29.97
CA LEU A 153 -20.70 -11.53 -28.88
C LEU A 153 -19.81 -10.90 -27.81
N ARG A 154 -20.21 -11.08 -26.54
CA ARG A 154 -19.38 -10.72 -25.39
C ARG A 154 -18.75 -12.00 -24.84
N PHE A 155 -17.44 -12.14 -25.00
CA PHE A 155 -16.71 -13.26 -24.41
C PHE A 155 -16.34 -12.92 -22.97
N ASN A 156 -16.67 -13.82 -22.03
CA ASN A 156 -16.32 -13.68 -20.63
C ASN A 156 -15.53 -14.93 -20.20
N GLU A 157 -14.30 -14.74 -19.75
CA GLU A 157 -13.43 -15.83 -19.31
C GLU A 157 -13.28 -15.81 -17.79
N ARG A 158 -13.51 -16.95 -17.13
CA ARG A 158 -13.20 -17.18 -15.71
C ARG A 158 -12.10 -18.23 -15.62
N ASN A 159 -10.90 -17.80 -15.24
CA ASN A 159 -9.75 -18.70 -15.09
C ASN A 159 -9.84 -19.48 -13.77
N LYS A 160 -9.55 -20.80 -13.79
CA LYS A 160 -9.76 -21.71 -12.64
C LYS A 160 -8.50 -22.35 -12.08
N TYR A 161 -7.32 -22.14 -12.69
CA TYR A 161 -6.05 -22.53 -12.08
C TYR A 161 -5.58 -21.52 -11.03
N VAL A 162 -6.37 -21.37 -9.96
CA VAL A 162 -5.97 -20.63 -8.76
C VAL A 162 -5.15 -21.58 -7.89
N SER A 163 -3.86 -21.71 -8.22
CA SER A 163 -2.87 -22.11 -7.21
C SER A 163 -2.85 -21.02 -6.13
N PHE A 164 -2.88 -21.44 -4.87
CA PHE A 164 -3.01 -20.64 -3.64
C PHE A 164 -1.93 -19.53 -3.44
N VAL A 165 -1.09 -19.25 -4.46
CA VAL A 165 0.10 -18.39 -4.36
C VAL A 165 0.17 -17.28 -5.43
N ARG A 166 -0.81 -17.07 -6.32
CA ARG A 166 -0.73 -15.93 -7.27
C ARG A 166 -2.03 -15.16 -7.54
N THR A 167 -1.84 -13.85 -7.54
CA THR A 167 -2.73 -12.73 -7.94
C THR A 167 -2.88 -12.54 -9.46
N GLU A 168 -2.41 -13.44 -10.33
CA GLU A 168 -2.39 -13.22 -11.78
C GLU A 168 -3.59 -13.87 -12.51
N GLY A 169 -4.82 -13.46 -12.16
CA GLY A 169 -5.98 -13.66 -13.03
C GLY A 169 -5.94 -12.71 -14.22
N TRP A 170 -6.90 -12.81 -15.15
CA TRP A 170 -7.00 -11.90 -16.29
C TRP A 170 -7.36 -10.44 -15.92
N GLU A 171 -7.70 -10.19 -14.64
CA GLU A 171 -8.09 -8.88 -14.08
C GLU A 171 -8.93 -8.02 -15.04
N THR A 172 -9.90 -8.63 -15.74
CA THR A 172 -10.70 -7.97 -16.79
C THR A 172 -11.57 -6.82 -16.27
N GLY A 173 -11.69 -6.69 -14.95
CA GLY A 173 -12.35 -5.56 -14.29
C GLY A 173 -11.49 -4.29 -14.24
N VAL A 174 -10.21 -4.36 -14.59
CA VAL A 174 -9.28 -3.21 -14.52
C VAL A 174 -8.63 -3.00 -15.88
N LEU A 175 -8.65 -1.75 -16.37
CA LEU A 175 -8.04 -1.39 -17.66
C LEU A 175 -6.51 -1.49 -17.64
N PHE A 176 -5.89 -1.34 -16.47
CA PHE A 176 -4.44 -1.33 -16.29
C PHE A 176 -4.06 -1.90 -14.92
N PRO A 177 -2.90 -2.56 -14.80
CA PRO A 177 -2.43 -3.05 -13.50
C PRO A 177 -2.16 -1.87 -12.55
N THR A 178 -2.51 -2.03 -11.29
CA THR A 178 -2.27 -1.03 -10.23
C THR A 178 -0.79 -0.75 -10.00
N PHE A 179 0.05 -1.76 -10.26
CA PHE A 179 1.50 -1.65 -10.24
C PHE A 179 2.06 -2.08 -11.61
N PRO A 180 2.33 -1.14 -12.53
CA PRO A 180 2.90 -1.48 -13.82
C PRO A 180 4.30 -2.06 -13.63
N SER A 181 4.55 -3.23 -14.24
CA SER A 181 5.88 -3.80 -14.29
C SER A 181 6.77 -2.97 -15.23
N LEU A 182 8.03 -2.78 -14.84
CA LEU A 182 9.03 -2.10 -15.68
C LEU A 182 9.34 -2.84 -16.99
N GLY A 183 9.02 -4.14 -17.05
CA GLY A 183 9.24 -4.99 -18.21
C GLY A 183 7.97 -5.63 -18.76
N PRO A 184 8.05 -6.30 -19.90
CA PRO A 184 6.91 -6.98 -20.51
C PRO A 184 6.50 -8.21 -19.69
N ARG A 185 5.19 -8.46 -19.58
CA ARG A 185 4.62 -9.67 -18.97
C ARG A 185 5.26 -10.93 -19.59
N SER A 186 5.91 -11.78 -18.79
CA SER A 186 6.65 -12.96 -19.26
C SER A 186 7.59 -12.68 -20.43
N GLU A 187 8.73 -12.05 -20.13
CA GLU A 187 9.75 -11.57 -21.08
C GLU A 187 10.10 -12.55 -22.21
N ARG A 188 10.24 -13.85 -21.89
CA ARG A 188 10.69 -14.90 -22.83
C ARG A 188 9.57 -15.60 -23.58
N SER A 189 8.31 -15.29 -23.28
CA SER A 189 7.15 -15.97 -23.88
C SER A 189 6.54 -15.13 -25.00
N SER A 190 6.66 -15.60 -26.24
CA SER A 190 5.94 -15.03 -27.39
C SER A 190 4.42 -15.16 -27.27
N HIS A 191 3.93 -16.14 -26.49
CA HIS A 191 2.51 -16.37 -26.26
C HIS A 191 1.91 -15.48 -25.15
N GLY A 192 2.71 -14.61 -24.53
CA GLY A 192 2.22 -13.62 -23.56
C GLY A 192 2.19 -14.09 -22.10
N GLY A 193 2.60 -15.34 -21.81
CA GLY A 193 2.70 -15.88 -20.45
C GLY A 193 1.37 -16.25 -19.82
N SER A 194 1.38 -16.50 -18.51
CA SER A 194 0.17 -16.72 -17.71
C SER A 194 -0.42 -15.37 -17.25
N PRO A 195 -1.75 -15.23 -17.20
CA PRO A 195 -2.74 -16.08 -17.87
C PRO A 195 -2.62 -15.89 -19.40
N GLY A 196 -2.91 -16.94 -20.19
CA GLY A 196 -2.48 -17.01 -21.59
C GLY A 196 -3.54 -17.46 -22.58
N TYR A 197 -4.17 -16.50 -23.28
CA TYR A 197 -5.26 -16.74 -24.24
C TYR A 197 -4.88 -17.69 -25.38
N ILE A 198 -3.59 -17.70 -25.77
CA ILE A 198 -3.06 -18.64 -26.78
C ILE A 198 -2.81 -20.02 -26.17
N THR A 199 -2.14 -20.07 -25.01
CA THR A 199 -1.76 -21.33 -24.36
C THR A 199 -2.96 -22.10 -23.82
N GLU A 200 -3.99 -21.40 -23.36
CA GLU A 200 -5.25 -21.96 -22.84
C GLU A 200 -6.20 -22.38 -23.98
N GLY A 201 -5.93 -21.96 -25.22
CA GLY A 201 -6.75 -22.29 -26.40
C GLY A 201 -7.93 -21.37 -26.64
N PHE A 202 -8.10 -20.33 -25.83
CA PHE A 202 -9.19 -19.36 -25.96
C PHE A 202 -9.19 -18.67 -27.33
N LEU A 203 -8.04 -18.18 -27.83
CA LEU A 203 -7.99 -17.54 -29.15
C LEU A 203 -8.31 -18.51 -30.29
N ALA A 204 -7.87 -19.77 -30.19
CA ALA A 204 -8.18 -20.79 -31.19
C ALA A 204 -9.69 -21.07 -31.25
N MET A 205 -10.33 -21.15 -30.07
CA MET A 205 -11.76 -21.33 -29.95
C MET A 205 -12.54 -20.11 -30.46
N GLN A 206 -12.13 -18.90 -30.08
CA GLN A 206 -12.71 -17.67 -30.57
C GLN A 206 -12.61 -17.58 -32.10
N HIS A 207 -11.45 -17.89 -32.66
CA HIS A 207 -11.23 -17.90 -34.10
C HIS A 207 -12.16 -18.89 -34.83
N ALA A 208 -12.30 -20.11 -34.30
CA ALA A 208 -13.18 -21.12 -34.88
C ALA A 208 -14.67 -20.72 -34.80
N VAL A 209 -15.10 -20.10 -33.69
CA VAL A 209 -16.47 -19.57 -33.53
C VAL A 209 -16.74 -18.44 -34.53
N ASP A 210 -15.81 -17.51 -34.68
CA ASP A 210 -15.94 -16.40 -35.63
C ASP A 210 -16.01 -16.91 -37.08
N ILE A 211 -15.17 -17.90 -37.43
CA ILE A 211 -15.24 -18.59 -38.73
C ILE A 211 -16.60 -19.26 -38.92
N ALA A 212 -17.13 -19.95 -37.91
CA ALA A 212 -18.41 -20.62 -37.99
C ALA A 212 -19.58 -19.64 -38.19
N ILE A 213 -19.54 -18.48 -37.52
CA ILE A 213 -20.53 -17.41 -37.70
C ILE A 213 -20.42 -16.78 -39.09
N MET A 214 -19.21 -16.51 -39.57
CA MET A 214 -19.00 -16.01 -40.93
C MET A 214 -19.53 -17.00 -41.99
N LYS A 215 -19.25 -18.31 -41.80
CA LYS A 215 -19.77 -19.39 -42.65
C LYS A 215 -21.31 -19.45 -42.63
N TYR A 216 -21.95 -19.17 -41.49
CA TYR A 216 -23.40 -19.12 -41.36
C TYR A 216 -24.01 -17.99 -42.22
N TYR A 217 -23.45 -16.78 -42.17
CA TYR A 217 -23.97 -15.66 -42.96
C TYR A 217 -23.64 -15.76 -44.45
N ASN A 218 -22.42 -16.17 -44.81
CA ASN A 218 -22.03 -16.31 -46.22
C ASN A 218 -20.94 -17.37 -46.43
N HIS A 219 -21.36 -18.62 -46.55
CA HIS A 219 -20.47 -19.77 -46.72
C HIS A 219 -19.45 -19.62 -47.86
N LYS A 220 -19.91 -19.21 -49.06
CA LYS A 220 -19.05 -19.14 -50.26
C LYS A 220 -17.98 -18.05 -50.14
N ALA A 221 -18.35 -16.87 -49.64
CA ALA A 221 -17.41 -15.77 -49.45
C ALA A 221 -16.37 -16.11 -48.38
N THR A 222 -16.79 -16.69 -47.25
CA THR A 222 -15.90 -17.07 -46.16
C THR A 222 -14.90 -18.14 -46.59
N GLN A 223 -15.34 -19.17 -47.33
CA GLN A 223 -14.44 -20.20 -47.81
C GLN A 223 -13.39 -19.65 -48.78
N LYS A 224 -13.73 -18.66 -49.62
CA LYS A 224 -12.76 -17.97 -50.47
C LYS A 224 -11.76 -17.17 -49.63
N LEU A 225 -12.24 -16.41 -48.65
CA LEU A 225 -11.42 -15.56 -47.78
C LEU A 225 -10.33 -16.36 -47.05
N PHE A 226 -10.69 -17.45 -46.38
CA PHE A 226 -9.73 -18.26 -45.60
C PHE A 226 -8.83 -19.17 -46.44
N ARG A 227 -9.04 -19.24 -47.77
CA ARG A 227 -8.05 -19.83 -48.69
C ARG A 227 -6.94 -18.85 -49.04
N GLU A 228 -7.22 -17.55 -49.00
CA GLU A 228 -6.31 -16.48 -49.41
C GLU A 228 -5.66 -15.77 -48.22
N VAL A 229 -6.29 -15.79 -47.04
CA VAL A 229 -5.87 -15.07 -45.84
C VAL A 229 -5.56 -16.03 -44.70
N ALA A 230 -4.37 -15.85 -44.09
CA ALA A 230 -3.98 -16.52 -42.87
C ALA A 230 -3.92 -15.51 -41.71
N VAL A 231 -4.44 -15.90 -40.55
CA VAL A 231 -4.54 -15.02 -39.36
C VAL A 231 -3.49 -15.41 -38.34
N PHE A 232 -2.69 -14.44 -37.92
CA PHE A 232 -1.65 -14.62 -36.91
C PHE A 232 -1.80 -13.60 -35.80
N VAL A 233 -1.41 -13.99 -34.59
CA VAL A 233 -1.25 -13.06 -33.47
C VAL A 233 0.23 -12.85 -33.22
N GLN A 234 0.62 -11.58 -33.15
CA GLN A 234 1.98 -11.20 -32.77
C GLN A 234 1.88 -10.17 -31.66
N ARG A 235 2.67 -10.40 -30.62
CA ARG A 235 2.80 -9.46 -29.52
C ARG A 235 3.65 -8.27 -29.97
N PHE A 236 3.26 -7.07 -29.57
CA PHE A 236 4.05 -5.87 -29.85
C PHE A 236 5.48 -5.98 -29.29
N PRO A 237 6.49 -5.53 -30.04
CA PRO A 237 7.86 -5.51 -29.54
C PRO A 237 7.97 -4.59 -28.32
N TYR A 238 8.83 -4.96 -27.37
CA TYR A 238 9.05 -4.17 -26.17
C TYR A 238 10.43 -3.50 -26.21
N PRO A 239 10.52 -2.17 -25.98
CA PRO A 239 11.78 -1.45 -26.06
C PRO A 239 12.76 -1.91 -24.98
N ALA A 240 14.05 -1.64 -25.20
CA ALA A 240 15.05 -1.92 -24.18
C ALA A 240 14.79 -1.05 -22.93
N TYR A 241 14.84 -1.65 -21.74
CA TYR A 241 14.68 -0.96 -20.46
C TYR A 241 15.83 -1.27 -19.52
N SER A 242 16.00 -0.41 -18.52
CA SER A 242 16.98 -0.61 -17.45
C SER A 242 16.22 -0.99 -16.19
N HIS A 243 16.52 -2.16 -15.65
CA HIS A 243 15.94 -2.63 -14.40
C HIS A 243 16.98 -2.54 -13.30
N ASP A 244 16.61 -1.83 -12.24
CA ASP A 244 17.46 -1.60 -11.09
C ASP A 244 16.87 -2.31 -9.88
N TYR A 245 17.47 -3.46 -9.54
CA TYR A 245 17.06 -4.30 -8.41
C TYR A 245 17.27 -3.60 -7.06
N PHE A 246 18.06 -2.53 -7.03
CA PHE A 246 18.24 -1.72 -5.83
C PHE A 246 16.90 -1.14 -5.35
N TYR A 247 16.03 -0.65 -6.23
CA TYR A 247 14.78 -0.02 -5.80
C TYR A 247 13.80 -1.02 -5.15
N THR A 248 13.79 -2.28 -5.58
CA THR A 248 13.01 -3.34 -4.93
C THR A 248 13.50 -3.60 -3.50
N PHE A 249 14.83 -3.69 -3.32
CA PHE A 249 15.44 -3.80 -1.99
C PHE A 249 15.15 -2.55 -1.15
N PHE A 250 15.36 -1.37 -1.73
CA PHE A 250 15.15 -0.06 -1.12
C PHE A 250 13.72 0.09 -0.60
N GLY A 251 12.71 -0.34 -1.38
CA GLY A 251 11.30 -0.29 -0.96
C GLY A 251 10.93 -1.15 0.25
N ILE A 252 11.65 -2.26 0.48
CA ILE A 252 11.41 -3.14 1.63
C ILE A 252 12.24 -2.68 2.85
N PHE A 253 13.50 -2.31 2.62
CA PHE A 253 14.44 -2.05 3.71
C PHE A 253 14.35 -0.63 4.28
N ILE A 254 14.09 0.40 3.47
CA ILE A 254 14.04 1.79 3.95
C ILE A 254 12.97 2.04 5.02
N PRO A 255 11.71 1.60 4.85
CA PRO A 255 10.71 1.82 5.88
C PRO A 255 11.12 1.17 7.22
N LEU A 256 11.75 -0.01 7.18
CA LEU A 256 12.27 -0.70 8.37
C LEU A 256 13.44 0.07 9.00
N VAL A 257 14.37 0.59 8.20
CA VAL A 257 15.50 1.40 8.70
C VAL A 257 14.99 2.66 9.40
N ILE A 258 14.06 3.39 8.77
CA ILE A 258 13.44 4.58 9.37
C ILE A 258 12.72 4.19 10.67
N LEU A 259 11.96 3.09 10.69
CA LEU A 259 11.30 2.59 11.88
C LEU A 259 12.29 2.34 13.03
N PHE A 260 13.41 1.65 12.80
CA PHE A 260 14.39 1.34 13.85
C PHE A 260 15.12 2.58 14.37
N ILE A 261 15.53 3.50 13.49
CA ILE A 261 16.19 4.74 13.88
C ILE A 261 15.25 5.59 14.74
N PHE A 262 13.99 5.72 14.34
CA PHE A 262 13.01 6.53 15.07
C PHE A 262 12.51 5.82 16.34
N SER A 263 12.50 4.48 16.38
CA SER A 263 12.17 3.70 17.58
C SER A 263 13.10 4.03 18.75
N MET A 264 14.42 4.11 18.51
CA MET A 264 15.38 4.47 19.57
C MET A 264 15.10 5.87 20.12
N ASN A 265 14.78 6.82 19.25
CA ASN A 265 14.43 8.16 19.67
C ASN A 265 13.08 8.22 20.43
N HIS A 266 12.10 7.44 20.02
CA HIS A 266 10.82 7.26 20.73
C HIS A 266 11.04 6.72 22.15
N LEU A 267 11.85 5.66 22.29
CA LEU A 267 12.18 5.06 23.58
C LEU A 267 12.91 6.04 24.50
N THR A 268 13.91 6.77 24.00
CA THR A 268 14.64 7.74 24.85
C THR A 268 13.78 8.92 25.27
N LEU A 269 12.81 9.32 24.44
CA LEU A 269 11.83 10.36 24.78
C LEU A 269 10.89 9.91 25.90
N ILE A 270 10.27 8.73 25.77
CA ILE A 270 9.43 8.15 26.83
C ILE A 270 10.24 8.00 28.13
N GLN A 271 11.46 7.46 28.02
CA GLN A 271 12.33 7.28 29.18
C GLN A 271 12.61 8.61 29.89
N ALA A 272 12.89 9.69 29.16
CA ALA A 272 13.18 11.00 29.75
C ALA A 272 11.97 11.56 30.51
N ILE A 273 10.79 11.53 29.90
CA ILE A 273 9.57 12.08 30.49
C ILE A 273 9.13 11.27 31.71
N VAL A 274 9.10 9.95 31.59
CA VAL A 274 8.66 9.08 32.69
C VAL A 274 9.70 9.07 33.82
N TRP A 275 10.99 9.25 33.51
CA TRP A 275 12.03 9.34 34.55
C TRP A 275 11.90 10.62 35.38
N GLU A 276 11.53 11.75 34.76
CA GLU A 276 11.21 12.96 35.53
C GLU A 276 9.91 12.84 36.31
N LYS A 277 8.92 12.11 35.78
CA LYS A 277 7.67 11.81 36.48
C LYS A 277 7.91 10.92 37.70
N GLU A 278 8.70 9.86 37.55
CA GLU A 278 9.01 8.89 38.60
C GLU A 278 9.79 9.54 39.75
N ASN A 279 10.75 10.43 39.45
CA ASN A 279 11.52 11.17 40.46
C ASN A 279 10.82 12.43 40.99
N ARG A 280 9.56 12.68 40.59
CA ARG A 280 8.75 13.86 40.99
C ARG A 280 9.38 15.22 40.64
N LEU A 281 10.33 15.23 39.70
CA LEU A 281 11.00 16.45 39.24
C LEU A 281 10.01 17.37 38.50
N LYS A 282 9.02 16.80 37.82
CA LYS A 282 7.96 17.57 37.18
C LYS A 282 7.17 18.41 38.19
N GLU A 283 6.68 17.80 39.26
CA GLU A 283 5.88 18.49 40.29
C GLU A 283 6.71 19.56 41.02
N TYR A 284 7.98 19.26 41.30
CA TYR A 284 8.91 20.25 41.85
C TYR A 284 9.07 21.49 40.96
N LEU A 285 9.19 21.30 39.65
CA LEU A 285 9.28 22.42 38.69
C LEU A 285 7.98 23.21 38.62
N LEU A 286 6.82 22.54 38.72
CA LEU A 286 5.53 23.21 38.80
C LEU A 286 5.40 24.05 40.08
N MET A 287 5.89 23.56 41.24
CA MET A 287 5.91 24.30 42.51
C MET A 287 6.81 25.54 42.47
N ILE A 288 7.90 25.51 41.69
CA ILE A 288 8.76 26.68 41.45
C ILE A 288 8.05 27.77 40.63
N GLY A 289 6.89 27.46 40.04
CA GLY A 289 6.10 28.41 39.24
C GLY A 289 6.28 28.25 37.73
N LEU A 290 6.89 27.17 37.25
CA LEU A 290 6.94 26.86 35.82
C LEU A 290 5.58 26.33 35.37
N SER A 291 5.15 26.75 34.18
CA SER A 291 3.89 26.25 33.61
C SER A 291 4.05 24.86 32.97
N ASN A 292 3.01 24.03 33.05
CA ASN A 292 3.02 22.68 32.47
C ASN A 292 3.25 22.69 30.95
N TRP A 293 2.68 23.66 30.22
CA TRP A 293 2.87 23.76 28.76
C TRP A 293 4.34 24.02 28.40
N MET A 294 5.05 24.84 29.18
CA MET A 294 6.47 25.13 28.96
C MET A 294 7.34 23.88 29.09
N LEU A 295 7.01 22.96 30.00
CA LEU A 295 7.73 21.69 30.16
C LEU A 295 7.58 20.83 28.90
N TRP A 296 6.36 20.62 28.42
CA TRP A 296 6.09 19.86 27.19
C TRP A 296 6.73 20.51 25.96
N ALA A 297 6.63 21.83 25.84
CA ALA A 297 7.27 22.58 24.76
C ALA A 297 8.80 22.45 24.82
N ALA A 298 9.41 22.54 26.01
CA ALA A 298 10.85 22.40 26.15
C ALA A 298 11.32 21.00 25.68
N TYR A 299 10.60 19.94 26.05
CA TYR A 299 10.84 18.60 25.53
C TYR A 299 10.71 18.54 24.00
N PHE A 300 9.63 19.10 23.46
CA PHE A 300 9.37 19.14 22.03
C PHE A 300 10.51 19.80 21.27
N PHE A 301 10.93 21.01 21.63
CA PHE A 301 11.99 21.71 20.91
C PHE A 301 13.37 21.02 21.07
N THR A 302 13.70 20.50 22.26
CA THR A 302 14.99 19.80 22.43
C THR A 302 15.07 18.52 21.61
N PHE A 303 14.02 17.72 21.59
CA PHE A 303 14.03 16.48 20.82
C PHE A 303 13.86 16.77 19.32
N LEU A 304 13.05 17.75 18.92
CA LEU A 304 12.90 18.15 17.52
C LEU A 304 14.25 18.57 16.91
N SER A 305 15.07 19.32 17.66
CA SER A 305 16.43 19.67 17.22
C SER A 305 17.30 18.45 16.98
N LEU A 306 17.24 17.44 17.85
CA LEU A 306 18.02 16.20 17.71
C LEU A 306 17.53 15.36 16.53
N TYR A 307 16.21 15.20 16.40
CA TYR A 307 15.60 14.53 15.24
C TYR A 307 15.99 15.23 13.94
N SER A 308 15.99 16.56 13.91
CA SER A 308 16.39 17.33 12.73
C SER A 308 17.83 17.04 12.32
N VAL A 309 18.77 16.92 13.27
CA VAL A 309 20.17 16.53 12.98
C VAL A 309 20.25 15.12 12.39
N ILE A 310 19.52 14.15 12.95
CA ILE A 310 19.48 12.77 12.43
C ILE A 310 18.86 12.73 11.03
N ILE A 311 17.78 13.48 10.79
CA ILE A 311 17.12 13.59 9.49
C ILE A 311 18.06 14.23 8.47
N LEU A 312 18.77 15.30 8.84
CA LEU A 312 19.78 15.92 7.97
C LEU A 312 20.87 14.92 7.57
N LEU A 313 21.38 14.14 8.54
CA LEU A 313 22.35 13.08 8.26
C LEU A 313 21.77 12.05 7.27
N MET A 314 20.54 11.58 7.50
CA MET A 314 19.84 10.65 6.60
C MET A 314 19.63 11.22 5.20
N CYS A 315 19.25 12.50 5.08
CA CYS A 315 19.12 13.17 3.79
C CYS A 315 20.48 13.26 3.08
N ILE A 316 21.55 13.63 3.78
CA ILE A 316 22.91 13.64 3.20
C ILE A 316 23.26 12.25 2.63
N ILE A 317 22.92 11.18 3.34
CA ILE A 317 23.17 9.80 2.89
C ILE A 317 22.32 9.44 1.65
N PHE A 318 21.03 9.77 1.65
CA PHE A 318 20.14 9.47 0.52
C PHE A 318 20.52 10.21 -0.76
N PHE A 319 21.11 11.40 -0.65
CA PHE A 319 21.56 12.21 -1.78
C PHE A 319 23.09 12.18 -1.98
N ALA A 320 23.81 11.36 -1.21
CA ALA A 320 25.24 11.21 -1.35
C ALA A 320 25.55 10.67 -2.75
N LYS A 321 26.41 11.38 -3.48
CA LYS A 321 26.90 10.97 -4.79
C LYS A 321 27.97 9.91 -4.59
N ILE A 322 27.56 8.64 -4.66
CA ILE A 322 28.49 7.51 -4.74
C ILE A 322 28.33 6.88 -6.12
N GLU A 323 29.45 6.61 -6.78
CA GLU A 323 29.45 5.91 -8.06
C GLU A 323 28.77 4.53 -7.90
N PRO A 324 27.83 4.12 -8.78
CA PRO A 324 27.55 4.71 -10.10
C PRO A 324 26.43 5.79 -10.13
N VAL A 325 25.51 5.83 -9.17
CA VAL A 325 24.34 6.75 -9.13
C VAL A 325 23.93 7.00 -7.68
N PRO A 326 23.49 8.22 -7.29
CA PRO A 326 22.89 8.46 -5.97
C PRO A 326 21.73 7.50 -5.65
N VAL A 327 21.44 7.33 -4.35
CA VAL A 327 20.39 6.44 -3.85
C VAL A 327 19.00 6.94 -4.29
N ILE A 328 18.74 8.23 -4.14
CA ILE A 328 17.57 8.93 -4.67
C ILE A 328 18.05 9.91 -5.75
N GLN A 329 17.56 9.80 -6.98
CA GLN A 329 18.06 10.56 -8.11
C GLN A 329 17.08 11.65 -8.57
N TYR A 330 15.77 11.38 -8.54
CA TYR A 330 14.78 12.21 -9.23
C TYR A 330 13.95 13.10 -8.28
N SER A 331 13.86 12.73 -7.00
CA SER A 331 13.06 13.45 -5.99
C SER A 331 13.79 14.66 -5.40
N ASP A 332 13.01 15.66 -4.99
CA ASP A 332 13.53 16.88 -4.38
C ASP A 332 14.02 16.61 -2.94
N PRO A 333 15.27 16.96 -2.58
CA PRO A 333 15.79 16.73 -1.22
C PRO A 333 15.02 17.44 -0.12
N SER A 334 14.52 18.64 -0.40
CA SER A 334 13.73 19.43 0.55
C SER A 334 12.40 18.74 0.89
N LEU A 335 11.78 18.05 -0.07
CA LEU A 335 10.52 17.36 0.14
C LEU A 335 10.70 16.09 0.95
N VAL A 336 11.77 15.32 0.71
CA VAL A 336 12.14 14.16 1.55
C VAL A 336 12.45 14.60 2.98
N PHE A 337 13.13 15.74 3.15
CA PHE A 337 13.38 16.33 4.47
C PHE A 337 12.07 16.68 5.20
N VAL A 338 11.15 17.40 4.54
CA VAL A 338 9.85 17.76 5.11
C VAL A 338 9.04 16.51 5.48
N PHE A 339 9.06 15.49 4.63
CA PHE A 339 8.39 14.22 4.88
C PHE A 339 8.88 13.53 6.17
N LEU A 340 10.20 13.40 6.32
CA LEU A 340 10.80 12.82 7.53
C LEU A 340 10.58 13.70 8.77
N LEU A 341 10.55 15.03 8.60
CA LEU A 341 10.26 15.98 9.68
C LEU A 341 8.82 15.88 10.17
N CYS A 342 7.84 15.80 9.26
CA CYS A 342 6.43 15.58 9.62
C CYS A 342 6.26 14.24 10.36
N PHE A 343 6.92 13.19 9.89
CA PHE A 343 6.93 11.89 10.58
C PHE A 343 7.56 11.98 11.98
N ALA A 344 8.66 12.72 12.14
CA ALA A 344 9.27 12.98 13.44
C ALA A 344 8.29 13.66 14.40
N ILE A 345 7.62 14.72 13.95
CA ILE A 345 6.64 15.46 14.75
C ILE A 345 5.51 14.51 15.18
N ALA A 346 4.93 13.74 14.26
CA ALA A 346 3.89 12.76 14.59
C ALA A 346 4.37 11.71 15.60
N THR A 347 5.58 11.19 15.44
CA THR A 347 6.21 10.22 16.36
C THR A 347 6.47 10.82 17.73
N MET A 348 6.84 12.10 17.82
CA MET A 348 7.04 12.79 19.10
C MET A 348 5.71 12.94 19.86
N PHE A 349 4.64 13.36 19.19
CA PHE A 349 3.32 13.44 19.81
C PHE A 349 2.78 12.06 20.21
N PHE A 350 3.04 11.03 19.40
CA PHE A 350 2.76 9.65 19.78
C PHE A 350 3.51 9.25 21.06
N SER A 351 4.80 9.59 21.15
CA SER A 351 5.62 9.35 22.35
C SER A 351 5.08 10.08 23.58
N PHE A 352 4.65 11.33 23.42
CA PHE A 352 4.01 12.11 24.48
C PHE A 352 2.74 11.42 24.96
N MET A 353 1.84 11.05 24.05
CA MET A 353 0.63 10.30 24.37
C MET A 353 0.94 9.03 25.18
N VAL A 354 1.84 8.19 24.69
CA VAL A 354 2.24 6.94 25.36
C VAL A 354 2.85 7.21 26.75
N SER A 355 3.70 8.23 26.88
CA SER A 355 4.34 8.57 28.16
C SER A 355 3.35 8.98 29.27
N THR A 356 2.17 9.49 28.92
CA THR A 356 1.18 9.95 29.90
C THR A 356 0.55 8.80 30.70
N PHE A 357 0.39 7.63 30.08
CA PHE A 357 -0.23 6.45 30.68
C PHE A 357 0.62 5.76 31.75
N PHE A 358 1.94 6.02 31.80
CA PHE A 358 2.85 5.28 32.67
C PHE A 358 3.47 6.17 33.75
N ASN A 359 3.74 5.55 34.91
CA ASN A 359 4.41 6.20 36.05
C ASN A 359 5.82 5.64 36.32
N LYS A 360 6.12 4.43 35.82
CA LYS A 360 7.38 3.71 36.05
C LYS A 360 8.19 3.60 34.77
N VAL A 361 9.47 3.96 34.82
CA VAL A 361 10.33 4.07 33.62
C VAL A 361 10.49 2.74 32.89
N HIS A 362 10.88 1.67 33.60
CA HIS A 362 11.17 0.38 32.96
C HIS A 362 9.94 -0.23 32.27
N PHE A 363 8.76 -0.05 32.85
CA PHE A 363 7.51 -0.51 32.27
C PHE A 363 7.11 0.33 31.06
N ALA A 364 7.23 1.65 31.16
CA ALA A 364 6.89 2.57 30.08
C ALA A 364 7.74 2.36 28.82
N VAL A 365 9.05 2.16 28.98
CA VAL A 365 9.96 1.95 27.85
C VAL A 365 9.68 0.61 27.17
N SER A 366 9.48 -0.47 27.93
CA SER A 366 9.20 -1.80 27.38
C SER A 366 7.86 -1.84 26.65
N VAL A 367 6.78 -1.36 27.28
CA VAL A 367 5.45 -1.37 26.69
C VAL A 367 5.34 -0.35 25.55
N GLY A 368 5.91 0.85 25.71
CA GLY A 368 5.93 1.88 24.66
C GLY A 368 6.67 1.39 23.40
N GLY A 369 7.83 0.76 23.58
CA GLY A 369 8.56 0.13 22.48
C GLY A 369 7.78 -0.97 21.78
N PHE A 370 7.11 -1.83 22.55
CA PHE A 370 6.25 -2.88 21.99
C PHE A 370 5.10 -2.30 21.17
N ILE A 371 4.38 -1.31 21.69
CA ILE A 371 3.27 -0.65 20.97
C ILE A 371 3.80 0.01 19.68
N TYR A 372 4.95 0.70 19.75
CA TYR A 372 5.54 1.34 18.57
C TYR A 372 5.90 0.33 17.47
N LEU A 373 6.45 -0.84 17.81
CA LEU A 373 6.73 -1.88 16.82
C LEU A 373 5.46 -2.55 16.29
N VAL A 374 4.47 -2.80 17.16
CA VAL A 374 3.23 -3.47 16.76
C VAL A 374 2.43 -2.66 15.75
N THR A 375 2.40 -1.34 15.92
CA THR A 375 1.70 -0.42 15.01
C THR A 375 2.27 -0.42 13.58
N TYR A 376 3.48 -0.93 13.35
CA TYR A 376 4.06 -1.06 12.01
C TYR A 376 3.60 -2.32 11.26
N PHE A 377 3.31 -3.44 11.94
CA PHE A 377 2.97 -4.71 11.28
C PHE A 377 1.82 -4.62 10.24
N PRO A 378 0.73 -3.85 10.47
CA PRO A 378 -0.36 -3.74 9.49
C PRO A 378 0.04 -3.12 8.14
N VAL A 379 1.21 -2.47 8.03
CA VAL A 379 1.72 -1.90 6.76
C VAL A 379 1.73 -2.92 5.64
N VAL A 380 2.11 -4.18 5.92
CA VAL A 380 2.21 -5.22 4.90
C VAL A 380 0.82 -5.54 4.34
N THR A 381 -0.16 -5.76 5.21
CA THR A 381 -1.55 -6.03 4.82
C THR A 381 -2.16 -4.87 4.05
N VAL A 382 -1.97 -3.64 4.53
CA VAL A 382 -2.47 -2.43 3.84
C VAL A 382 -1.79 -2.27 2.48
N SER A 383 -0.50 -2.59 2.37
CA SER A 383 0.25 -2.48 1.12
C SER A 383 -0.18 -3.49 0.06
N ILE A 384 -0.62 -4.70 0.45
CA ILE A 384 -1.12 -5.74 -0.45
C ILE A 384 -2.53 -5.35 -0.93
N ASN A 385 -3.41 -4.97 -0.02
CA ASN A 385 -4.81 -4.68 -0.32
C ASN A 385 -5.05 -3.23 -0.78
N PHE A 386 -3.98 -2.45 -1.00
CA PHE A 386 -4.06 -1.02 -1.30
C PHE A 386 -4.88 -0.70 -2.56
N ALA A 387 -4.86 -1.61 -3.53
CA ALA A 387 -5.61 -1.50 -4.79
C ALA A 387 -7.13 -1.49 -4.56
N GLU A 388 -7.62 -2.36 -3.67
CA GLU A 388 -9.04 -2.60 -3.43
C GLU A 388 -9.65 -1.65 -2.39
N MET A 389 -8.80 -1.00 -1.58
CA MET A 389 -9.24 -0.11 -0.51
C MET A 389 -9.87 1.19 -1.04
N THR A 390 -10.99 1.56 -0.42
CA THR A 390 -11.64 2.87 -0.62
C THR A 390 -10.76 4.01 -0.09
N PHE A 391 -11.00 5.23 -0.57
CA PHE A 391 -10.23 6.42 -0.16
C PHE A 391 -10.29 6.66 1.36
N THR A 392 -11.44 6.46 1.99
CA THR A 392 -11.62 6.60 3.44
C THR A 392 -10.88 5.52 4.22
N GLN A 393 -10.87 4.28 3.75
CA GLN A 393 -10.09 3.19 4.36
C GLN A 393 -8.58 3.45 4.26
N LYS A 394 -8.11 4.03 3.15
CA LYS A 394 -6.72 4.47 2.98
C LYS A 394 -6.34 5.54 4.00
N LEU A 395 -7.17 6.57 4.15
CA LEU A 395 -6.97 7.61 5.16
C LEU A 395 -7.03 7.06 6.59
N ALA A 396 -8.00 6.21 6.90
CA ALA A 396 -8.15 5.61 8.23
C ALA A 396 -6.94 4.75 8.61
N SER A 397 -6.38 4.01 7.64
CA SER A 397 -5.16 3.22 7.86
C SER A 397 -3.95 4.13 8.10
N CYS A 398 -3.93 5.34 7.54
CA CYS A 398 -2.89 6.34 7.77
C CYS A 398 -3.00 7.05 9.13
N LEU A 399 -4.02 6.77 9.95
CA LEU A 399 -4.15 7.32 11.31
C LEU A 399 -3.06 6.78 12.27
N SER A 400 -2.41 5.69 11.89
CA SER A 400 -1.16 5.26 12.49
C SER A 400 0.01 5.86 11.72
N SER A 401 0.79 6.71 12.38
CA SER A 401 1.94 7.37 11.77
C SER A 401 2.96 6.37 11.19
N ASN A 402 3.12 5.19 11.80
CA ASN A 402 3.98 4.12 11.27
C ASN A 402 3.45 3.53 9.95
N ILE A 403 2.13 3.46 9.78
CA ILE A 403 1.53 3.01 8.52
C ILE A 403 1.67 4.07 7.43
N ALA A 404 1.39 5.32 7.76
CA ALA A 404 1.59 6.46 6.87
C ALA A 404 3.05 6.57 6.38
N MET A 405 4.02 6.29 7.27
CA MET A 405 5.45 6.21 6.94
C MET A 405 5.71 5.13 5.88
N GLY A 406 5.29 3.89 6.12
CA GLY A 406 5.48 2.77 5.20
C GLY A 406 4.86 3.02 3.81
N LEU A 407 3.67 3.63 3.77
CA LEU A 407 3.04 4.00 2.51
C LEU A 407 3.79 5.14 1.80
N GLY A 408 4.21 6.18 2.53
CA GLY A 408 4.94 7.31 1.95
C GLY A 408 6.28 6.92 1.35
N THR A 409 7.01 6.01 1.99
CA THR A 409 8.24 5.43 1.42
C THR A 409 7.97 4.58 0.19
N LYS A 410 6.90 3.77 0.19
CA LYS A 410 6.48 3.02 -1.01
C LYS A 410 6.18 3.96 -2.19
N PHE A 411 5.51 5.08 -1.96
CA PHE A 411 5.28 6.10 -2.99
C PHE A 411 6.58 6.75 -3.47
N LEU A 412 7.50 7.06 -2.55
CA LEU A 412 8.83 7.60 -2.90
C LEU A 412 9.59 6.65 -3.82
N VAL A 413 9.65 5.36 -3.47
CA VAL A 413 10.31 4.35 -4.31
C VAL A 413 9.62 4.21 -5.67
N LYS A 414 8.28 4.19 -5.71
CA LYS A 414 7.51 4.08 -6.95
C LYS A 414 7.81 5.27 -7.89
N ALA A 415 7.82 6.49 -7.36
CA ALA A 415 8.12 7.69 -8.13
C ALA A 415 9.58 7.71 -8.66
N GLU A 416 10.53 7.18 -7.90
CA GLU A 416 11.92 7.00 -8.35
C GLU A 416 12.03 5.93 -9.46
N MET A 417 11.31 4.81 -9.34
CA MET A 417 11.27 3.75 -10.36
C MET A 417 10.71 4.25 -11.70
N GLU A 418 9.71 5.13 -11.65
CA GLU A 418 9.11 5.78 -12.83
C GLU A 418 9.97 6.92 -13.41
N LYS A 419 11.10 7.27 -12.77
CA LYS A 419 12.02 8.37 -13.14
C LYS A 419 11.40 9.77 -13.12
N ILE A 420 10.24 9.93 -12.51
CA ILE A 420 9.58 11.23 -12.32
C ILE A 420 10.07 11.88 -11.02
N GLY A 421 10.27 11.05 -9.98
CA GLY A 421 10.57 11.49 -8.62
C GLY A 421 9.40 12.20 -7.95
N ILE A 422 9.49 12.41 -6.63
CA ILE A 422 8.55 13.27 -5.92
C ILE A 422 9.12 14.67 -5.86
N LYS A 423 8.41 15.60 -6.52
CA LYS A 423 8.75 17.02 -6.60
C LYS A 423 7.62 17.86 -6.04
N TRP A 424 7.92 19.07 -5.57
CA TRP A 424 6.90 20.01 -5.08
C TRP A 424 5.81 20.30 -6.11
N SER A 425 6.18 20.35 -7.40
CA SER A 425 5.24 20.56 -8.51
C SER A 425 4.27 19.39 -8.73
N ASN A 426 4.64 18.17 -8.33
CA ASN A 426 3.90 16.94 -8.59
C ASN A 426 3.21 16.36 -7.35
N ILE A 427 3.27 17.04 -6.21
CA ILE A 427 2.83 16.51 -4.92
C ILE A 427 1.31 16.29 -4.82
N PHE A 428 0.55 17.14 -5.53
CA PHE A 428 -0.91 17.08 -5.60
C PHE A 428 -1.40 16.23 -6.77
N SER A 429 -0.52 15.89 -7.71
CA SER A 429 -0.85 15.03 -8.83
C SER A 429 -0.81 13.59 -8.36
N PRO A 430 -1.95 12.90 -8.21
CA PRO A 430 -1.92 11.49 -7.90
C PRO A 430 -1.15 10.72 -8.98
N PRO A 431 -0.43 9.64 -8.62
CA PRO A 431 0.03 8.68 -9.62
C PRO A 431 -1.19 8.18 -10.41
N LYS A 432 -1.01 7.97 -11.72
CA LYS A 432 -2.03 7.94 -12.80
C LYS A 432 -3.32 7.11 -12.58
N MET A 433 -3.48 6.39 -11.46
CA MET A 433 -4.61 5.51 -11.16
C MET A 433 -5.09 5.52 -9.71
N GLU A 434 -4.62 6.44 -8.86
CA GLU A 434 -4.92 6.41 -7.42
C GLU A 434 -5.49 7.75 -6.94
N ASN A 435 -6.68 7.79 -6.33
CA ASN A 435 -7.21 9.02 -5.72
C ASN A 435 -6.43 9.50 -4.47
N PHE A 436 -5.27 8.89 -4.19
CA PHE A 436 -4.47 9.10 -2.98
C PHE A 436 -3.05 9.53 -3.37
N GLY A 437 -2.79 10.83 -3.28
CA GLY A 437 -1.47 11.43 -3.52
C GLY A 437 -0.59 11.55 -2.26
N PHE A 438 0.69 11.88 -2.48
CA PHE A 438 1.68 12.05 -1.41
C PHE A 438 1.33 13.20 -0.45
N ALA A 439 0.67 14.26 -0.93
CA ALA A 439 0.18 15.37 -0.10
C ALA A 439 -0.77 14.90 1.03
N HIS A 440 -1.61 13.89 0.78
CA HIS A 440 -2.51 13.37 1.81
C HIS A 440 -1.74 12.70 2.95
N ILE A 441 -0.61 12.04 2.66
CA ILE A 441 0.24 11.42 3.69
C ILE A 441 0.86 12.49 4.59
N LEU A 442 1.38 13.58 4.00
CA LEU A 442 1.89 14.72 4.77
C LEU A 442 0.80 15.36 5.64
N GLY A 443 -0.40 15.54 5.09
CA GLY A 443 -1.55 16.04 5.83
C GLY A 443 -1.95 15.12 6.99
N MET A 444 -1.95 13.80 6.76
CA MET A 444 -2.27 12.81 7.78
C MET A 444 -1.23 12.80 8.92
N PHE A 445 0.07 12.98 8.65
CA PHE A 445 1.05 13.12 9.75
C PHE A 445 0.76 14.29 10.67
N LEU A 446 0.39 15.44 10.12
CA LEU A 446 0.05 16.62 10.92
C LEU A 446 -1.26 16.41 11.68
N PHE A 447 -2.22 15.74 11.06
CA PHE A 447 -3.48 15.37 11.71
C PHE A 447 -3.27 14.39 12.86
N ASP A 448 -2.45 13.35 12.67
CA ASP A 448 -2.07 12.39 13.72
C ASP A 448 -1.36 13.08 14.87
N ALA A 449 -0.41 13.97 14.56
CA ALA A 449 0.29 14.77 15.56
C ALA A 449 -0.68 15.59 16.42
N PHE A 450 -1.65 16.24 15.79
CA PHE A 450 -2.71 16.98 16.48
C PHE A 450 -3.56 16.07 17.36
N LEU A 451 -4.01 14.92 16.85
CA LEU A 451 -4.82 13.97 17.60
C LEU A 451 -4.09 13.37 18.80
N TYR A 452 -2.85 12.89 18.60
CA TYR A 452 -2.03 12.35 19.69
C TYR A 452 -1.74 13.43 20.74
N GLY A 453 -1.51 14.67 20.32
CA GLY A 453 -1.36 15.82 21.23
C GLY A 453 -2.61 16.13 22.03
N LEU A 454 -3.80 16.08 21.41
CA LEU A 454 -5.08 16.26 22.08
C LEU A 454 -5.31 15.16 23.14
N VAL A 455 -5.07 13.90 22.76
CA VAL A 455 -5.19 12.76 23.69
C VAL A 455 -4.20 12.90 24.86
N ALA A 456 -2.95 13.27 24.60
CA ALA A 456 -1.96 13.52 25.65
C ALA A 456 -2.40 14.65 26.60
N TRP A 457 -2.91 15.76 26.06
CA TRP A 457 -3.42 16.88 26.86
C TRP A 457 -4.62 16.46 27.72
N TYR A 458 -5.57 15.71 27.14
CA TYR A 458 -6.74 15.21 27.85
C TYR A 458 -6.38 14.27 29.00
N ILE A 459 -5.51 13.28 28.75
CA ILE A 459 -5.08 12.33 29.78
C ILE A 459 -4.33 13.03 30.91
N VAL A 460 -3.46 13.99 30.59
CA VAL A 460 -2.74 14.77 31.62
C VAL A 460 -3.71 15.58 32.50
N ALA A 461 -4.80 16.09 31.93
CA ALA A 461 -5.79 16.87 32.67
C ALA A 461 -6.69 16.00 33.56
N VAL A 462 -7.11 14.83 33.07
CA VAL A 462 -8.05 13.94 33.78
C VAL A 462 -7.32 12.99 34.73
N PHE A 463 -6.15 12.48 34.34
CA PHE A 463 -5.34 11.53 35.09
C PHE A 463 -3.89 12.04 35.27
N PRO A 464 -3.68 13.10 36.06
CA PRO A 464 -2.35 13.65 36.28
C PRO A 464 -1.40 12.70 37.05
N GLY A 465 -1.93 11.64 37.68
CA GLY A 465 -1.18 10.63 38.45
C GLY A 465 -1.43 10.73 39.96
N GLU A 466 -0.60 10.06 40.76
CA GLU A 466 -0.76 9.96 42.23
C GLU A 466 -0.69 11.29 42.98
N TYR A 467 -0.06 12.33 42.40
CA TYR A 467 0.28 13.57 43.11
C TYR A 467 -0.31 14.83 42.49
N GLY A 468 -1.02 14.72 41.36
CA GLY A 468 -1.67 15.86 40.71
C GLY A 468 -3.17 15.89 41.00
N VAL A 469 -3.77 17.08 40.96
CA VAL A 469 -5.23 17.26 41.17
C VAL A 469 -5.98 16.94 39.86
N PRO A 470 -6.78 15.86 39.79
CA PRO A 470 -7.49 15.48 38.57
C PRO A 470 -8.64 16.45 38.27
N LYS A 471 -8.81 16.83 37.01
CA LYS A 471 -10.01 17.54 36.54
C LYS A 471 -11.14 16.54 36.26
N PRO A 472 -12.42 16.92 36.45
CA PRO A 472 -13.55 16.05 36.10
C PRO A 472 -13.53 15.69 34.60
N TRP A 473 -13.97 14.49 34.25
CA TRP A 473 -13.97 13.99 32.87
C TRP A 473 -14.69 14.91 31.88
N ASN A 474 -15.77 15.58 32.31
CA ASN A 474 -16.54 16.56 31.53
C ASN A 474 -15.98 17.99 31.54
N PHE A 475 -14.71 18.21 31.92
CA PHE A 475 -14.14 19.56 32.03
C PHE A 475 -14.26 20.39 30.73
N PHE A 476 -14.31 19.75 29.56
CA PHE A 476 -14.49 20.42 28.27
C PHE A 476 -15.92 20.92 28.00
N LEU A 477 -16.93 20.42 28.73
CA LEU A 477 -18.34 20.85 28.63
C LEU A 477 -18.76 21.79 29.76
N LEU A 478 -17.95 21.93 30.81
CA LEU A 478 -18.21 22.85 31.90
C LEU A 478 -17.84 24.27 31.46
N VAL A 479 -18.85 25.12 31.25
CA VAL A 479 -18.68 26.58 31.16
C VAL A 479 -17.89 27.04 32.38
N SER A 480 -16.88 27.90 32.16
CA SER A 480 -16.06 28.47 33.22
C SER A 480 -16.89 29.32 34.18
N SER A 481 -17.51 28.70 35.17
CA SER A 481 -18.08 29.36 36.34
C SER A 481 -16.94 29.76 37.30
N ASN A 482 -16.02 30.59 36.81
CA ASN A 482 -15.15 31.40 37.66
C ASN A 482 -15.44 32.87 37.36
N ALA A 483 -16.67 33.27 37.69
CA ALA A 483 -17.01 34.66 37.93
C ALA A 483 -17.97 34.65 39.13
N CYS A 484 -17.58 35.36 40.19
CA CYS A 484 -18.34 35.63 41.41
C CYS A 484 -18.32 34.55 42.52
N VAL A 485 -17.22 34.52 43.29
CA VAL A 485 -17.33 34.59 44.75
C VAL A 485 -16.56 35.84 45.17
N THR A 486 -17.26 36.97 45.10
CA THR A 486 -16.85 38.23 45.70
C THR A 486 -16.76 38.09 47.22
N GLU A 487 -15.71 38.71 47.75
CA GLU A 487 -15.51 39.09 49.15
C GLU A 487 -16.81 39.20 49.97
N LYS A 488 -16.87 38.46 51.07
CA LYS A 488 -17.52 38.95 52.28
C LYS A 488 -16.55 38.79 53.43
N GLY A 489 -16.01 39.91 53.88
CA GLY A 489 -15.22 40.00 55.08
C GLY A 489 -16.03 39.62 56.32
N HIS A 490 -15.40 38.82 57.17
CA HIS A 490 -15.61 38.86 58.61
C HIS A 490 -14.35 38.32 59.30
N SER A 491 -13.52 39.22 59.80
CA SER A 491 -12.79 38.98 61.04
C SER A 491 -13.71 39.47 62.16
N PRO A 492 -13.83 38.72 63.26
CA PRO A 492 -13.18 39.25 64.44
C PRO A 492 -12.38 38.19 65.21
N TYR A 493 -11.32 38.68 65.82
CA TYR A 493 -10.68 38.14 67.01
C TYR A 493 -11.69 37.64 68.04
N GLU A 494 -11.46 36.46 68.60
CA GLU A 494 -11.73 36.22 70.02
C GLU A 494 -10.86 35.07 70.56
N TYR A 495 -9.98 35.43 71.50
CA TYR A 495 -9.33 34.54 72.45
C TYR A 495 -10.38 34.06 73.46
N VAL A 496 -10.39 32.77 73.83
CA VAL A 496 -10.68 32.33 75.21
C VAL A 496 -9.98 30.99 75.49
N LEU A 497 -9.04 31.05 76.44
CA LEU A 497 -8.51 30.06 77.41
C LEU A 497 -8.13 28.63 76.98
#